data_AF-A0A2V9PEA0-F1
#
_entry.id   AF-A0A2V9PEA0-F1
#
_cell.length_a   1.000
_cell.length_b   1.000
_cell.length_c   1.000
_cell.angle_alpha   90.00
_cell.angle_beta   90.00
_cell.angle_gamma   90.00
#
_symmetry.space_group_name_H-M   'P 1'
#
loop_
_entity.id
_entity.type
_entity.pdbx_description
1 polymer ?
#
loop_
_entity_poly.entity_id
_entity_poly.type
_entity_poly.pdbx_seq_one_letter_code
_entity_poly.pdbx_strand_id
1 'polypeptide(L)'
;MSPVRRVVLLCTFLALVSVPALFSAGEKGGIGNKSSAACDFPTATFVDPTAVALGWPTQSQGNVTLGNDVYVAPFAVLARGQAVEVGRESDVQDNVLVDASAGSIVLGKDTILAHGATVVGPARIGVDGVKKCEGTKENPNDTTCRVFVGFNARVDGGATIQRDAWVGHLARVGEGVTVTSGTKVKPGRWVQSNSELKCRDRVPRKQKCPAEPITDGDRDFMHAVVDVNVEFARAYSELSSSAITGINVNPCTHFNPNSVLPTLGGVQEAVPGFPNRIIGDVRMTDTEGQLEGKMGSGISLRADEGFFFEVGSIADEGANGAPGMEDNVTFHALEYPPDFNLNDPTARLVLGSGGAYGKHIVVHGGPQTVTKTGDGVSIGDWTVFFLSAIPGPTTIGAGSLVQESDFFLVRRQPTIGDREVWMGGKKVWCVEWTPWAPEQSKNKCSAPSAPIPEQ
;
A
#
# COMPACT_ATOMS: atom_id res chain seq x y z
N MET A 1 25.52 57.37 -22.52
CA MET A 1 25.91 56.26 -21.64
C MET A 1 24.71 55.90 -20.77
N SER A 2 24.04 54.79 -21.07
CA SER A 2 22.85 54.25 -20.40
C SER A 2 22.84 52.73 -20.65
N PRO A 3 22.48 51.89 -19.67
CA PRO A 3 22.75 50.45 -19.74
C PRO A 3 21.67 49.71 -20.53
N VAL A 4 22.12 48.82 -21.43
CA VAL A 4 21.27 47.84 -22.12
C VAL A 4 20.93 46.72 -21.13
N ARG A 5 19.65 46.58 -20.80
CA ARG A 5 19.11 45.43 -20.05
C ARG A 5 19.20 44.18 -20.92
N ARG A 6 20.04 43.21 -20.51
CA ARG A 6 19.96 41.82 -21.01
C ARG A 6 18.84 41.11 -20.25
N VAL A 7 17.81 40.70 -20.99
CA VAL A 7 16.82 39.74 -20.53
C VAL A 7 17.48 38.36 -20.61
N VAL A 8 17.78 37.76 -19.46
CA VAL A 8 18.18 36.36 -19.36
C VAL A 8 16.90 35.55 -19.17
N LEU A 9 16.47 34.87 -20.23
CA LEU A 9 15.39 33.90 -20.19
C LEU A 9 15.97 32.61 -19.58
N LEU A 10 15.75 32.40 -18.28
CA LEU A 10 16.14 31.18 -17.59
C LEU A 10 15.06 30.13 -17.85
N CYS A 11 15.21 29.33 -18.90
CA CYS A 11 14.42 28.13 -19.13
C CYS A 11 14.87 27.05 -18.14
N THR A 12 14.13 26.86 -17.07
CA THR A 12 14.23 25.68 -16.20
C THR A 12 13.68 24.47 -16.96
N PHE A 13 14.57 23.56 -17.35
CA PHE A 13 14.21 22.21 -17.78
C PHE A 13 13.60 21.47 -16.58
N LEU A 14 12.30 21.16 -16.64
CA LEU A 14 11.75 20.04 -15.88
C LEU A 14 12.18 18.77 -16.60
N ALA A 15 12.99 17.94 -15.94
CA ALA A 15 13.27 16.59 -16.38
C ALA A 15 11.99 15.75 -16.24
N LEU A 16 11.27 15.60 -17.36
CA LEU A 16 10.39 14.47 -17.61
C LEU A 16 11.29 13.26 -17.86
N VAL A 17 11.39 12.35 -16.89
CA VAL A 17 11.94 11.01 -17.14
C VAL A 17 10.74 10.11 -17.38
N SER A 18 10.46 9.91 -18.66
CA SER A 18 9.63 8.85 -19.19
C SER A 18 10.33 7.51 -18.97
N VAL A 19 9.65 6.55 -18.32
CA VAL A 19 10.03 5.14 -18.32
C VAL A 19 9.91 4.63 -19.77
N PRO A 20 10.98 4.13 -20.43
CA PRO A 20 10.82 3.54 -21.74
C PRO A 20 10.24 2.13 -21.61
N ALA A 21 9.09 1.92 -22.23
CA ALA A 21 8.58 0.60 -22.58
C ALA A 21 9.55 -0.09 -23.55
N LEU A 22 9.93 -1.33 -23.25
CA LEU A 22 10.70 -2.19 -24.16
C LEU A 22 10.16 -3.62 -24.05
N PHE A 23 9.24 -3.95 -24.96
CA PHE A 23 8.91 -5.33 -25.31
C PHE A 23 9.67 -5.71 -26.58
N SER A 24 10.39 -6.83 -26.56
CA SER A 24 10.65 -7.60 -27.77
C SER A 24 10.83 -9.08 -27.43
N ALA A 25 10.09 -9.91 -28.18
CA ALA A 25 10.06 -11.35 -28.07
C ALA A 25 11.39 -12.00 -28.50
N GLY A 26 11.77 -13.08 -27.81
CA GLY A 26 12.91 -13.92 -28.19
C GLY A 26 12.80 -15.31 -27.57
N GLU A 27 12.50 -16.30 -28.42
CA GLU A 27 12.39 -17.73 -28.12
C GLU A 27 13.72 -18.40 -27.72
N LYS A 28 13.60 -19.41 -26.83
CA LYS A 28 14.37 -20.68 -26.70
C LYS A 28 15.66 -20.75 -25.86
N GLY A 29 15.62 -21.67 -24.90
CA GLY A 29 16.80 -22.39 -24.39
C GLY A 29 16.64 -22.88 -22.95
N GLY A 30 15.93 -23.99 -22.74
CA GLY A 30 15.54 -24.47 -21.41
C GLY A 30 16.60 -25.26 -20.63
N ILE A 31 16.31 -25.44 -19.34
CA ILE A 31 16.79 -26.54 -18.48
C ILE A 31 15.63 -26.93 -17.54
N GLY A 32 15.07 -28.13 -17.73
CA GLY A 32 14.50 -28.96 -16.65
C GLY A 32 13.21 -28.55 -15.94
N ASN A 33 12.13 -28.22 -16.66
CA ASN A 33 10.79 -28.10 -16.05
C ASN A 33 10.28 -29.48 -15.59
N LYS A 34 10.27 -29.74 -14.28
CA LYS A 34 9.16 -30.52 -13.71
C LYS A 34 7.92 -29.64 -13.86
N SER A 35 7.08 -30.00 -14.81
CA SER A 35 5.71 -29.49 -15.01
C SER A 35 5.02 -29.20 -13.68
N SER A 36 5.00 -27.94 -13.24
CA SER A 36 3.97 -27.47 -12.32
C SER A 36 2.66 -27.53 -13.08
N ALA A 37 1.68 -28.28 -12.55
CA ALA A 37 0.33 -28.18 -13.04
C ALA A 37 -0.09 -26.71 -12.93
N ALA A 38 -0.57 -26.12 -14.03
CA ALA A 38 -1.07 -24.76 -14.02
C ALA A 38 -2.15 -24.63 -12.92
N CYS A 39 -1.96 -23.64 -12.04
CA CYS A 39 -2.88 -23.33 -10.95
C CYS A 39 -4.16 -22.71 -11.57
N ASP A 40 -5.11 -23.56 -11.95
CA ASP A 40 -6.42 -23.18 -12.52
C ASP A 40 -7.49 -23.31 -11.42
N PHE A 41 -8.16 -22.20 -11.09
CA PHE A 41 -9.04 -22.11 -9.93
C PHE A 41 -10.43 -21.59 -10.29
N PRO A 42 -11.51 -22.14 -9.69
CA PRO A 42 -12.86 -21.60 -9.84
C PRO A 42 -12.96 -20.21 -9.19
N THR A 43 -13.97 -19.42 -9.59
CA THR A 43 -14.30 -18.14 -8.93
C THR A 43 -14.60 -18.37 -7.45
N ALA A 44 -13.93 -17.64 -6.55
CA ALA A 44 -14.12 -17.77 -5.11
C ALA A 44 -13.89 -16.43 -4.41
N THR A 45 -14.58 -16.23 -3.28
CA THR A 45 -14.36 -15.11 -2.37
C THR A 45 -13.64 -15.63 -1.14
N PHE A 46 -12.57 -14.97 -0.72
CA PHE A 46 -11.78 -15.35 0.44
C PHE A 46 -11.86 -14.28 1.52
N VAL A 47 -12.03 -14.75 2.75
CA VAL A 47 -11.90 -13.92 3.95
C VAL A 47 -10.85 -14.56 4.83
N ASP A 48 -9.77 -13.84 5.08
CA ASP A 48 -8.72 -14.30 5.96
C ASP A 48 -9.26 -14.58 7.37
N PRO A 49 -8.87 -15.69 8.03
CA PRO A 49 -9.37 -16.01 9.36
C PRO A 49 -9.03 -14.96 10.43
N THR A 50 -8.00 -14.14 10.22
CA THR A 50 -7.65 -13.05 11.15
C THR A 50 -8.32 -11.73 10.80
N ALA A 51 -9.13 -11.66 9.74
CA ALA A 51 -10.00 -10.53 9.49
C ALA A 51 -11.08 -10.48 10.60
N VAL A 52 -10.74 -9.84 11.72
CA VAL A 52 -11.61 -9.75 12.89
C VAL A 52 -12.72 -8.73 12.61
N ALA A 53 -13.93 -9.21 12.36
CA ALA A 53 -15.12 -8.44 12.68
C ALA A 53 -15.16 -8.30 14.22
N LEU A 54 -14.98 -7.07 14.71
CA LEU A 54 -15.16 -6.70 16.12
C LEU A 54 -16.64 -6.83 16.49
N GLY A 55 -17.07 -8.08 16.66
CA GLY A 55 -18.45 -8.48 16.76
C GLY A 55 -18.96 -9.21 15.51
N TRP A 56 -18.28 -10.27 15.06
CA TRP A 56 -18.99 -11.40 14.45
C TRP A 56 -19.57 -12.29 15.58
N PRO A 57 -20.77 -12.03 16.15
CA PRO A 57 -21.53 -13.15 16.62
C PRO A 57 -21.83 -14.02 15.39
N THR A 58 -21.81 -15.31 15.59
CA THR A 58 -22.21 -16.36 14.64
C THR A 58 -23.64 -16.18 14.08
N GLN A 59 -24.33 -15.07 14.43
CA GLN A 59 -25.67 -14.67 14.01
C GLN A 59 -25.74 -13.37 13.18
N SER A 60 -24.65 -12.64 12.90
CA SER A 60 -24.69 -11.41 12.07
C SER A 60 -23.98 -11.54 10.73
N GLN A 61 -24.17 -12.66 10.03
CA GLN A 61 -23.99 -12.72 8.57
C GLN A 61 -24.90 -11.70 7.83
N GLY A 62 -25.82 -11.02 8.52
CA GLY A 62 -26.83 -10.14 7.91
C GLY A 62 -26.39 -8.72 7.54
N ASN A 63 -25.23 -8.22 7.99
CA ASN A 63 -24.82 -6.83 7.75
C ASN A 63 -23.61 -6.67 6.82
N VAL A 64 -22.91 -7.74 6.43
CA VAL A 64 -21.85 -7.65 5.42
C VAL A 64 -22.24 -8.52 4.24
N THR A 65 -22.29 -7.93 3.05
CA THR A 65 -22.50 -8.65 1.78
C THR A 65 -21.24 -8.53 0.95
N LEU A 66 -20.66 -9.67 0.54
CA LEU A 66 -19.51 -9.72 -0.34
C LEU A 66 -19.95 -10.25 -1.71
N GLY A 67 -19.50 -9.60 -2.78
CA GLY A 67 -19.60 -10.11 -4.13
C GLY A 67 -18.67 -11.31 -4.37
N ASN A 68 -18.67 -11.81 -5.60
CA ASN A 68 -17.75 -12.85 -6.05
C ASN A 68 -16.34 -12.29 -6.22
N ASP A 69 -15.32 -13.15 -6.10
CA ASP A 69 -13.92 -12.78 -6.34
C ASP A 69 -13.47 -11.60 -5.47
N VAL A 70 -13.97 -11.55 -4.23
CA VAL A 70 -13.56 -10.57 -3.23
C VAL A 70 -12.45 -11.14 -2.36
N TYR A 71 -11.39 -10.37 -2.15
CA TYR A 71 -10.31 -10.71 -1.23
C TYR A 71 -10.36 -9.83 0.02
N VAL A 72 -10.51 -10.44 1.19
CA VAL A 72 -10.40 -9.76 2.49
C VAL A 72 -9.17 -10.30 3.20
N ALA A 73 -8.17 -9.45 3.36
CA ALA A 73 -6.83 -9.81 3.81
C ALA A 73 -6.72 -9.85 5.35
N PRO A 74 -5.57 -10.32 5.89
CA PRO A 74 -5.32 -10.37 7.33
C PRO A 74 -5.66 -9.10 8.10
N PHE A 75 -6.32 -9.25 9.25
CA PHE A 75 -6.63 -8.17 10.19
C PHE A 75 -7.51 -7.04 9.64
N ALA A 76 -8.05 -7.18 8.43
CA ALA A 76 -9.11 -6.30 7.96
C ALA A 76 -10.33 -6.39 8.90
N VAL A 77 -10.92 -5.25 9.22
CA VAL A 77 -12.11 -5.13 10.05
C VAL A 77 -13.25 -4.64 9.19
N LEU A 78 -14.16 -5.57 8.85
CA LEU A 78 -15.39 -5.25 8.14
C LEU A 78 -16.54 -5.06 9.12
N ALA A 79 -17.19 -3.90 9.01
CA ALA A 79 -18.43 -3.51 9.70
C ALA A 79 -18.38 -3.55 11.23
N ARG A 80 -18.19 -2.37 11.83
CA ARG A 80 -18.84 -2.04 13.11
C ARG A 80 -20.18 -1.40 12.79
N GLY A 81 -21.32 -1.92 13.24
CA GLY A 81 -22.62 -1.24 13.13
C GLY A 81 -23.50 -1.62 11.93
N GLN A 82 -23.76 -0.67 11.02
CA GLN A 82 -24.73 -0.80 9.92
C GLN A 82 -24.22 -1.69 8.76
N ALA A 83 -24.98 -1.77 7.68
CA ALA A 83 -24.66 -2.63 6.54
C ALA A 83 -23.41 -2.17 5.76
N VAL A 84 -22.58 -3.12 5.36
CA VAL A 84 -21.45 -2.96 4.44
C VAL A 84 -21.69 -3.88 3.23
N GLU A 85 -21.71 -3.30 2.04
CA GLU A 85 -21.73 -4.05 0.78
C GLU A 85 -20.38 -3.90 0.08
N VAL A 86 -19.76 -5.01 -0.30
CA VAL A 86 -18.52 -5.05 -1.08
C VAL A 86 -18.83 -5.69 -2.42
N GLY A 87 -18.70 -4.92 -3.49
CA GLY A 87 -18.91 -5.39 -4.85
C GLY A 87 -17.90 -6.47 -5.24
N ARG A 88 -18.19 -7.19 -6.33
CA ARG A 88 -17.30 -8.22 -6.88
C ARG A 88 -15.93 -7.68 -7.28
N GLU A 89 -14.95 -8.56 -7.41
CA GLU A 89 -13.60 -8.22 -7.93
C GLU A 89 -12.97 -7.05 -7.16
N SER A 90 -13.26 -6.97 -5.85
CA SER A 90 -12.81 -5.90 -4.96
C SER A 90 -11.94 -6.48 -3.85
N ASP A 91 -11.13 -5.63 -3.26
CA ASP A 91 -10.22 -6.04 -2.20
C ASP A 91 -10.28 -5.12 -0.97
N VAL A 92 -10.10 -5.74 0.18
CA VAL A 92 -10.03 -5.12 1.50
C VAL A 92 -8.76 -5.63 2.14
N GLN A 93 -7.67 -4.89 1.95
CA GLN A 93 -6.33 -5.35 2.27
C GLN A 93 -6.01 -5.26 3.77
N ASP A 94 -4.78 -5.64 4.10
CA ASP A 94 -4.33 -5.86 5.48
C ASP A 94 -4.59 -4.64 6.35
N ASN A 95 -5.09 -4.87 7.56
CA ASN A 95 -5.36 -3.81 8.55
C ASN A 95 -6.32 -2.70 8.07
N VAL A 96 -7.09 -2.90 7.00
CA VAL A 96 -8.15 -1.96 6.59
C VAL A 96 -9.27 -1.93 7.62
N LEU A 97 -9.79 -0.74 7.91
CA LEU A 97 -10.95 -0.55 8.78
C LEU A 97 -12.15 0.00 7.99
N VAL A 98 -13.25 -0.75 7.98
CA VAL A 98 -14.54 -0.32 7.44
C VAL A 98 -15.53 -0.15 8.60
N ASP A 99 -15.66 1.09 9.07
CA ASP A 99 -16.48 1.46 10.24
C ASP A 99 -17.85 2.01 9.81
N ALA A 100 -18.86 1.14 9.77
CA ALA A 100 -20.24 1.48 9.43
C ALA A 100 -21.08 1.93 10.65
N SER A 101 -20.45 2.39 11.75
CA SER A 101 -21.16 2.67 13.00
C SER A 101 -22.11 3.86 12.87
N ALA A 102 -21.76 4.84 12.04
CA ALA A 102 -22.53 6.03 11.78
C ALA A 102 -23.43 5.93 10.52
N GLY A 103 -23.34 4.85 9.73
CA GLY A 103 -24.18 4.65 8.54
C GLY A 103 -23.65 3.56 7.60
N SER A 104 -24.50 3.10 6.67
CA SER A 104 -24.14 2.04 5.73
C SER A 104 -23.04 2.46 4.76
N ILE A 105 -22.17 1.51 4.40
CA ILE A 105 -21.08 1.70 3.44
C ILE A 105 -21.33 0.80 2.23
N VAL A 106 -21.16 1.35 1.02
CA VAL A 106 -21.24 0.58 -0.22
C VAL A 106 -19.96 0.78 -1.00
N LEU A 107 -19.26 -0.31 -1.24
CA LEU A 107 -18.12 -0.42 -2.15
C LEU A 107 -18.64 -1.08 -3.43
N GLY A 108 -18.51 -0.39 -4.56
CA GLY A 108 -18.86 -0.93 -5.88
C GLY A 108 -17.88 -2.02 -6.31
N LYS A 109 -18.14 -2.62 -7.47
CA LYS A 109 -17.19 -3.56 -8.09
C LYS A 109 -15.86 -2.88 -8.39
N ASP A 110 -14.78 -3.67 -8.42
CA ASP A 110 -13.43 -3.20 -8.71
C ASP A 110 -12.95 -2.08 -7.76
N THR A 111 -13.34 -2.17 -6.48
CA THR A 111 -12.93 -1.24 -5.43
C THR A 111 -11.73 -1.79 -4.68
N ILE A 112 -10.68 -0.99 -4.59
CA ILE A 112 -9.43 -1.33 -3.89
C ILE A 112 -9.37 -0.50 -2.61
N LEU A 113 -9.44 -1.17 -1.46
CA LEU A 113 -9.07 -0.57 -0.17
C LEU A 113 -7.70 -1.10 0.23
N ALA A 114 -6.67 -0.31 -0.01
CA ALA A 114 -5.28 -0.72 0.19
C ALA A 114 -4.88 -0.73 1.68
N HIS A 115 -3.77 -1.39 2.00
CA HIS A 115 -3.30 -1.65 3.38
C HIS A 115 -3.48 -0.47 4.35
N GLY A 116 -4.13 -0.72 5.48
CA GLY A 116 -4.33 0.25 6.55
C GLY A 116 -5.30 1.40 6.24
N ALA A 117 -5.96 1.41 5.08
CA ALA A 117 -6.98 2.41 4.76
C ALA A 117 -8.16 2.36 5.74
N THR A 118 -8.84 3.49 5.92
CA THR A 118 -10.02 3.61 6.79
C THR A 118 -11.20 4.23 6.04
N VAL A 119 -12.36 3.60 6.11
CA VAL A 119 -13.64 4.11 5.58
C VAL A 119 -14.65 4.21 6.72
N VAL A 120 -15.22 5.40 6.91
CA VAL A 120 -16.25 5.67 7.92
C VAL A 120 -17.58 5.93 7.25
N GLY A 121 -18.63 5.27 7.74
CA GLY A 121 -19.97 5.35 7.20
C GLY A 121 -20.75 6.62 7.60
N PRO A 122 -21.79 7.00 6.84
CA PRO A 122 -22.20 6.39 5.57
C PRO A 122 -21.21 6.75 4.44
N ALA A 123 -20.89 5.84 3.52
CA ALA A 123 -19.96 6.15 2.42
C ALA A 123 -20.30 5.37 1.15
N ARG A 124 -19.96 5.95 -0.02
CA ARG A 124 -20.16 5.33 -1.34
C ARG A 124 -18.87 5.39 -2.13
N ILE A 125 -18.28 4.24 -2.45
CA ILE A 125 -16.99 4.15 -3.14
C ILE A 125 -17.18 3.28 -4.38
N GLY A 126 -16.80 3.75 -5.58
CA GLY A 126 -16.91 2.96 -6.82
C GLY A 126 -18.34 2.70 -7.31
N VAL A 127 -19.36 3.33 -6.72
CA VAL A 127 -20.78 3.11 -7.09
C VAL A 127 -21.27 4.12 -8.14
N ASP A 128 -20.82 5.37 -8.02
CA ASP A 128 -21.28 6.49 -8.85
C ASP A 128 -20.19 6.92 -9.85
N GLY A 129 -20.49 7.91 -10.71
CA GLY A 129 -19.55 8.44 -11.70
C GLY A 129 -19.66 7.79 -13.07
N VAL A 130 -18.58 7.85 -13.85
CA VAL A 130 -18.53 7.30 -15.21
C VAL A 130 -18.72 5.77 -15.19
N LYS A 131 -19.44 5.25 -16.18
CA LYS A 131 -19.70 3.80 -16.30
C LYS A 131 -18.65 3.07 -17.12
N LYS A 132 -17.89 3.81 -17.92
CA LYS A 132 -16.84 3.30 -18.80
C LYS A 132 -15.66 4.27 -18.75
N CYS A 133 -14.49 3.70 -18.69
CA CYS A 133 -13.23 4.42 -18.70
C CYS A 133 -12.61 4.30 -20.08
N GLU A 134 -11.71 5.22 -20.38
CA GLU A 134 -10.79 5.03 -21.48
C GLU A 134 -9.95 3.79 -21.15
N GLY A 135 -9.80 2.91 -22.13
CA GLY A 135 -8.93 1.75 -21.98
C GLY A 135 -7.50 2.20 -21.72
N THR A 136 -6.73 1.37 -21.03
CA THR A 136 -5.37 1.72 -20.66
C THR A 136 -4.40 1.47 -21.80
N LYS A 137 -3.13 1.85 -21.62
CA LYS A 137 -2.09 1.54 -22.63
C LYS A 137 -1.84 0.05 -22.73
N GLU A 138 -1.89 -0.65 -21.61
CA GLU A 138 -1.66 -2.09 -21.52
C GLU A 138 -2.87 -2.88 -22.01
N ASN A 139 -4.09 -2.40 -21.73
CA ASN A 139 -5.31 -3.01 -22.23
C ASN A 139 -6.31 -1.95 -22.76
N PRO A 140 -6.19 -1.55 -24.05
CA PRO A 140 -7.07 -0.55 -24.65
C PRO A 140 -8.55 -0.95 -24.72
N ASN A 141 -8.87 -2.23 -24.52
CA ASN A 141 -10.23 -2.76 -24.55
C ASN A 141 -10.87 -2.86 -23.16
N ASP A 142 -10.08 -2.81 -22.08
CA ASP A 142 -10.60 -2.83 -20.73
C ASP A 142 -11.09 -1.42 -20.35
N THR A 143 -12.41 -1.23 -20.43
CA THR A 143 -13.09 0.03 -20.10
C THR A 143 -13.66 0.04 -18.68
N THR A 144 -13.24 -0.87 -17.82
CA THR A 144 -13.65 -0.89 -16.43
C THR A 144 -13.07 0.32 -15.69
N CYS A 145 -13.83 0.81 -14.72
CA CYS A 145 -13.47 2.00 -13.96
C CYS A 145 -13.29 1.62 -12.51
N ARG A 146 -12.05 1.28 -12.18
CA ARG A 146 -11.63 0.91 -10.84
C ARG A 146 -11.54 2.15 -9.95
N VAL A 147 -11.49 1.94 -8.64
CA VAL A 147 -11.31 3.01 -7.65
C VAL A 147 -10.28 2.58 -6.63
N PHE A 148 -9.40 3.50 -6.27
CA PHE A 148 -8.29 3.23 -5.34
C PHE A 148 -8.35 4.11 -4.11
N VAL A 149 -8.31 3.48 -2.93
CA VAL A 149 -8.10 4.14 -1.64
C VAL A 149 -6.78 3.63 -1.07
N GLY A 150 -5.74 4.48 -1.12
CA GLY A 150 -4.36 4.07 -0.87
C GLY A 150 -4.00 3.82 0.58
N PHE A 151 -2.76 3.36 0.78
CA PHE A 151 -2.19 3.05 2.09
C PHE A 151 -2.43 4.13 3.14
N ASN A 152 -2.97 3.73 4.29
CA ASN A 152 -3.32 4.62 5.40
C ASN A 152 -4.18 5.84 5.02
N ALA A 153 -4.86 5.81 3.87
CA ALA A 153 -5.80 6.86 3.48
C ALA A 153 -7.10 6.76 4.28
N ARG A 154 -7.86 7.87 4.34
CA ARG A 154 -9.10 7.94 5.09
C ARG A 154 -10.25 8.55 4.28
N VAL A 155 -11.41 7.91 4.33
CA VAL A 155 -12.66 8.42 3.76
C VAL A 155 -13.67 8.59 4.91
N ASP A 156 -14.09 9.82 5.17
CA ASP A 156 -15.03 10.14 6.25
C ASP A 156 -16.50 9.97 5.82
N GLY A 157 -17.42 9.95 6.80
CA GLY A 157 -18.86 9.79 6.57
C GLY A 157 -19.45 10.82 5.61
N GLY A 158 -20.51 10.44 4.89
CA GLY A 158 -21.11 11.20 3.80
C GLY A 158 -20.27 11.31 2.52
N ALA A 159 -19.00 10.92 2.51
CA ALA A 159 -18.16 11.06 1.33
C ALA A 159 -18.55 10.08 0.20
N THR A 160 -18.33 10.52 -1.04
CA THR A 160 -18.52 9.73 -2.25
C THR A 160 -17.24 9.71 -3.08
N ILE A 161 -16.68 8.54 -3.31
CA ILE A 161 -15.54 8.35 -4.21
C ILE A 161 -16.07 7.67 -5.47
N GLN A 162 -16.13 8.40 -6.57
CA GLN A 162 -16.67 7.88 -7.82
C GLN A 162 -15.72 6.86 -8.47
N ARG A 163 -16.22 6.08 -9.43
CA ARG A 163 -15.39 5.26 -10.30
C ARG A 163 -14.35 6.12 -11.04
N ASP A 164 -13.20 5.55 -11.40
CA ASP A 164 -12.06 6.28 -12.01
C ASP A 164 -11.50 7.37 -11.09
N ALA A 165 -11.53 7.15 -9.77
CA ALA A 165 -10.99 8.07 -8.79
C ALA A 165 -9.92 7.40 -7.92
N TRP A 166 -9.04 8.24 -7.40
CA TRP A 166 -7.89 7.80 -6.63
C TRP A 166 -7.75 8.66 -5.37
N VAL A 167 -7.65 8.04 -4.21
CA VAL A 167 -7.31 8.67 -2.94
C VAL A 167 -5.89 8.24 -2.58
N GLY A 168 -4.93 9.16 -2.67
CA GLY A 168 -3.51 8.86 -2.47
C GLY A 168 -3.16 8.40 -1.04
N HIS A 169 -1.99 7.79 -0.88
CA HIS A 169 -1.50 7.32 0.42
C HIS A 169 -1.53 8.46 1.45
N LEU A 170 -1.99 8.16 2.68
CA LEU A 170 -2.19 9.13 3.74
C LEU A 170 -3.06 10.34 3.35
N ALA A 171 -3.84 10.28 2.27
CA ALA A 171 -4.82 11.33 1.97
C ALA A 171 -6.09 11.13 2.81
N ARG A 172 -6.82 12.22 3.05
CA ARG A 172 -8.12 12.20 3.71
C ARG A 172 -9.17 12.92 2.88
N VAL A 173 -10.30 12.27 2.69
CA VAL A 173 -11.50 12.85 2.09
C VAL A 173 -12.50 13.10 3.21
N GLY A 174 -12.77 14.38 3.47
CA GLY A 174 -13.65 14.84 4.53
C GLY A 174 -15.13 14.57 4.27
N GLU A 175 -15.93 14.84 5.30
CA GLU A 175 -17.36 14.55 5.28
C GLU A 175 -18.10 15.22 4.12
N GLY A 176 -18.98 14.44 3.46
CA GLY A 176 -19.80 14.93 2.35
C GLY A 176 -19.05 15.28 1.06
N VAL A 177 -17.73 15.08 1.00
CA VAL A 177 -16.94 15.38 -0.20
C VAL A 177 -17.16 14.31 -1.26
N THR A 178 -17.35 14.74 -2.50
CA THR A 178 -17.41 13.90 -3.69
C THR A 178 -16.12 14.04 -4.50
N VAL A 179 -15.31 12.98 -4.52
CA VAL A 179 -14.19 12.86 -5.44
C VAL A 179 -14.74 12.31 -6.76
N THR A 180 -14.81 13.16 -7.78
CA THR A 180 -15.41 12.81 -9.07
C THR A 180 -14.53 11.88 -9.90
N SER A 181 -15.10 11.22 -10.92
CA SER A 181 -14.30 10.47 -11.90
C SER A 181 -13.18 11.30 -12.54
N GLY A 182 -12.06 10.65 -12.86
CA GLY A 182 -10.84 11.28 -13.37
C GLY A 182 -10.05 12.08 -12.32
N THR A 183 -10.33 11.90 -11.02
CA THR A 183 -9.71 12.70 -9.95
C THR A 183 -8.81 11.86 -9.07
N LYS A 184 -7.56 12.32 -8.92
CA LYS A 184 -6.59 11.81 -7.96
C LYS A 184 -6.39 12.83 -6.85
N VAL A 185 -6.76 12.49 -5.61
CA VAL A 185 -6.35 13.23 -4.42
C VAL A 185 -4.89 12.87 -4.13
N LYS A 186 -4.03 13.88 -4.04
CA LYS A 186 -2.59 13.69 -3.85
C LYS A 186 -2.30 13.09 -2.47
N PRO A 187 -1.21 12.32 -2.33
CA PRO A 187 -0.82 11.75 -1.05
C PRO A 187 -0.69 12.80 0.06
N GLY A 188 -1.09 12.44 1.28
CA GLY A 188 -1.00 13.29 2.46
C GLY A 188 -2.01 14.45 2.52
N ARG A 189 -2.79 14.71 1.46
CA ARG A 189 -3.72 15.86 1.41
C ARG A 189 -5.01 15.59 2.14
N TRP A 190 -5.58 16.62 2.75
CA TRP A 190 -6.89 16.58 3.37
C TRP A 190 -7.86 17.48 2.61
N VAL A 191 -8.82 16.87 1.90
CA VAL A 191 -9.86 17.58 1.15
C VAL A 191 -11.07 17.75 2.05
N GLN A 192 -11.41 18.98 2.41
CA GLN A 192 -12.51 19.28 3.34
C GLN A 192 -13.79 19.70 2.62
N SER A 193 -13.71 20.07 1.33
CA SER A 193 -14.86 20.53 0.58
C SER A 193 -14.77 20.21 -0.92
N ASN A 194 -15.94 20.05 -1.57
CA ASN A 194 -16.03 19.92 -3.03
C ASN A 194 -15.41 21.09 -3.80
N SER A 195 -15.29 22.26 -3.17
CA SER A 195 -14.72 23.45 -3.81
C SER A 195 -13.20 23.34 -4.01
N GLU A 196 -12.51 22.60 -3.14
CA GLU A 196 -11.06 22.40 -3.20
C GLU A 196 -10.64 21.53 -4.39
N LEU A 197 -11.52 20.66 -4.88
CA LEU A 197 -11.24 19.82 -6.05
C LEU A 197 -11.34 20.58 -7.37
N LYS A 198 -12.02 21.74 -7.40
CA LYS A 198 -12.25 22.53 -8.63
C LYS A 198 -10.98 23.19 -9.19
N CYS A 199 -9.88 23.24 -8.44
CA CYS A 199 -8.64 23.85 -8.90
C CYS A 199 -7.82 22.96 -9.84
N ARG A 200 -8.15 21.67 -9.96
CA ARG A 200 -7.36 20.66 -10.68
C ARG A 200 -7.02 21.05 -12.11
N ASP A 201 -7.96 21.71 -12.79
CA ASP A 201 -7.82 21.98 -14.23
C ASP A 201 -7.12 23.33 -14.51
N ARG A 202 -6.74 24.09 -13.48
CA ARG A 202 -6.23 25.46 -13.61
C ARG A 202 -4.72 25.54 -13.34
N VAL A 203 -3.91 25.71 -14.39
CA VAL A 203 -2.48 26.09 -14.28
C VAL A 203 -2.44 27.60 -14.02
N PRO A 204 -2.04 28.12 -12.84
CA PRO A 204 -0.95 27.65 -11.98
C PRO A 204 -1.40 27.02 -10.64
N ARG A 205 -2.69 26.96 -10.36
CA ARG A 205 -3.21 26.41 -9.10
C ARG A 205 -3.01 24.90 -8.96
N LYS A 206 -2.76 24.16 -10.06
CA LYS A 206 -2.47 22.71 -10.07
C LYS A 206 -1.45 22.29 -9.00
N GLN A 207 -0.40 23.08 -8.79
CA GLN A 207 0.66 22.74 -7.83
C GLN A 207 0.20 22.83 -6.36
N LYS A 208 -0.73 23.76 -6.07
CA LYS A 208 -1.34 23.92 -4.73
C LYS A 208 -2.63 23.13 -4.56
N CYS A 209 -3.19 22.62 -5.65
CA CYS A 209 -4.42 21.86 -5.62
C CYS A 209 -4.18 20.53 -4.89
N PRO A 210 -5.06 20.13 -3.96
CA PRO A 210 -4.93 18.84 -3.28
C PRO A 210 -5.24 17.66 -4.21
N ALA A 211 -5.70 17.94 -5.43
CA ALA A 211 -6.01 16.94 -6.44
C ALA A 211 -5.37 17.25 -7.80
N GLU A 212 -5.22 16.20 -8.60
CA GLU A 212 -4.73 16.19 -9.97
C GLU A 212 -5.57 15.23 -10.85
N PRO A 213 -5.45 15.29 -12.19
CA PRO A 213 -6.10 14.30 -13.05
C PRO A 213 -5.50 12.92 -12.82
N ILE A 214 -6.34 11.89 -12.90
CA ILE A 214 -5.83 10.51 -12.98
C ILE A 214 -5.03 10.33 -14.27
N THR A 215 -3.98 9.52 -14.21
CA THR A 215 -3.11 9.21 -15.35
C THR A 215 -3.35 7.79 -15.85
N ASP A 216 -2.85 7.45 -17.05
CA ASP A 216 -2.90 6.07 -17.55
C ASP A 216 -2.18 5.10 -16.61
N GLY A 217 -1.03 5.51 -16.06
CA GLY A 217 -0.28 4.69 -15.11
C GLY A 217 -1.02 4.44 -13.79
N ASP A 218 -1.83 5.39 -13.34
CA ASP A 218 -2.72 5.15 -12.18
C ASP A 218 -3.78 4.08 -12.52
N ARG A 219 -4.29 4.08 -13.75
CA ARG A 219 -5.26 3.06 -14.20
C ARG A 219 -4.59 1.70 -14.36
N ASP A 220 -3.46 1.63 -15.05
CA ASP A 220 -2.67 0.39 -15.19
C ASP A 220 -2.38 -0.23 -13.81
N PHE A 221 -1.96 0.60 -12.83
CA PHE A 221 -1.75 0.16 -11.45
C PHE A 221 -3.02 -0.42 -10.81
N MET A 222 -4.17 0.25 -10.92
CA MET A 222 -5.42 -0.27 -10.37
C MET A 222 -5.84 -1.60 -11.01
N HIS A 223 -5.57 -1.77 -12.31
CA HIS A 223 -5.85 -3.02 -13.02
C HIS A 223 -5.02 -4.16 -12.43
N ALA A 224 -3.71 -3.97 -12.34
CA ALA A 224 -2.80 -4.96 -11.76
C ALA A 224 -3.21 -5.35 -10.33
N VAL A 225 -3.56 -4.37 -9.48
CA VAL A 225 -3.98 -4.66 -8.09
C VAL A 225 -5.25 -5.50 -8.04
N VAL A 226 -6.28 -5.19 -8.85
CA VAL A 226 -7.50 -6.01 -8.88
C VAL A 226 -7.22 -7.41 -9.40
N ASP A 227 -6.43 -7.55 -10.46
CA ASP A 227 -6.15 -8.84 -11.07
C ASP A 227 -5.42 -9.77 -10.09
N VAL A 228 -4.41 -9.26 -9.38
CA VAL A 228 -3.70 -9.97 -8.32
C VAL A 228 -4.64 -10.39 -7.19
N ASN A 229 -5.50 -9.48 -6.71
CA ASN A 229 -6.36 -9.77 -5.56
C ASN A 229 -7.52 -10.71 -5.90
N VAL A 230 -8.04 -10.66 -7.13
CA VAL A 230 -8.99 -11.67 -7.64
C VAL A 230 -8.35 -13.05 -7.62
N GLU A 231 -7.08 -13.15 -8.02
CA GLU A 231 -6.37 -14.43 -7.95
C GLU A 231 -6.09 -14.87 -6.52
N PHE A 232 -5.73 -13.96 -5.62
CA PHE A 232 -5.61 -14.27 -4.20
C PHE A 232 -6.90 -14.81 -3.61
N ALA A 233 -8.05 -14.21 -3.95
CA ALA A 233 -9.34 -14.72 -3.49
C ALA A 233 -9.55 -16.19 -3.86
N ARG A 234 -9.09 -16.62 -5.03
CA ARG A 234 -9.20 -18.01 -5.48
C ARG A 234 -8.14 -18.90 -4.85
N ALA A 235 -6.89 -18.49 -4.94
CA ALA A 235 -5.75 -19.30 -4.54
C ALA A 235 -5.72 -19.57 -3.03
N TYR A 236 -6.11 -18.59 -2.20
CA TYR A 236 -6.24 -18.79 -0.76
C TYR A 236 -7.43 -19.68 -0.37
N SER A 237 -8.54 -19.65 -1.13
CA SER A 237 -9.70 -20.52 -0.86
C SER A 237 -9.42 -22.00 -1.05
N GLU A 238 -8.36 -22.36 -1.79
CA GLU A 238 -7.94 -23.74 -2.01
C GLU A 238 -6.96 -24.26 -0.95
N LEU A 239 -6.39 -23.37 -0.13
CA LEU A 239 -5.52 -23.77 0.96
C LEU A 239 -6.34 -24.43 2.09
N SER A 240 -5.70 -25.37 2.78
CA SER A 240 -6.32 -25.97 3.97
C SER A 240 -6.51 -24.93 5.08
N SER A 241 -7.47 -25.16 5.97
CA SER A 241 -7.74 -24.24 7.08
C SER A 241 -6.53 -23.99 7.98
N SER A 242 -5.62 -24.96 8.11
CA SER A 242 -4.37 -24.81 8.87
C SER A 242 -3.27 -24.08 8.11
N ALA A 243 -3.38 -23.95 6.78
CA ALA A 243 -2.41 -23.25 5.93
C ALA A 243 -2.72 -21.75 5.81
N ILE A 244 -3.93 -21.33 6.20
CA ILE A 244 -4.38 -19.93 6.18
C ILE A 244 -4.39 -19.31 7.58
N THR A 245 -3.52 -19.74 8.49
CA THR A 245 -3.36 -19.14 9.82
C THR A 245 -1.90 -19.07 10.24
N GLY A 246 -1.58 -18.12 11.12
CA GLY A 246 -0.27 -17.95 11.73
C GLY A 246 0.87 -17.75 10.72
N ILE A 247 1.99 -18.40 11.00
CA ILE A 247 3.18 -18.45 10.14
C ILE A 247 2.99 -19.61 9.16
N ASN A 248 2.88 -19.33 7.86
CA ASN A 248 2.50 -20.36 6.89
C ASN A 248 2.87 -20.07 5.44
N VAL A 249 2.54 -21.02 4.58
CA VAL A 249 2.81 -20.92 3.15
C VAL A 249 2.00 -19.83 2.45
N ASN A 250 2.59 -19.24 1.41
CA ASN A 250 1.80 -18.53 0.38
C ASN A 250 1.01 -19.52 -0.48
N PRO A 251 -0.12 -19.11 -1.08
CA PRO A 251 -0.81 -19.91 -2.08
C PRO A 251 0.00 -19.95 -3.39
N CYS A 252 -0.29 -20.94 -4.25
CA CYS A 252 0.20 -20.93 -5.63
C CYS A 252 -0.62 -19.93 -6.46
N THR A 253 0.06 -19.05 -7.17
CA THR A 253 -0.52 -18.15 -8.18
C THR A 253 0.32 -18.20 -9.46
N HIS A 254 -0.13 -17.58 -10.55
CA HIS A 254 0.65 -17.50 -11.78
C HIS A 254 1.94 -16.70 -11.60
N PHE A 255 1.91 -15.68 -10.73
CA PHE A 255 3.06 -14.85 -10.38
C PHE A 255 3.93 -15.43 -9.26
N ASN A 256 3.37 -16.34 -8.48
CA ASN A 256 4.08 -17.05 -7.41
C ASN A 256 3.74 -18.56 -7.46
N PRO A 257 4.32 -19.29 -8.42
CA PRO A 257 3.91 -20.68 -8.69
C PRO A 257 4.36 -21.67 -7.62
N ASN A 258 5.20 -21.24 -6.67
CA ASN A 258 5.74 -22.09 -5.62
C ASN A 258 5.20 -21.66 -4.27
N SER A 259 4.57 -22.61 -3.57
CA SER A 259 4.17 -22.42 -2.18
C SER A 259 5.39 -22.63 -1.27
N VAL A 260 5.75 -21.60 -0.51
CA VAL A 260 6.99 -21.56 0.30
C VAL A 260 6.65 -21.17 1.74
N LEU A 261 7.28 -21.85 2.70
CA LEU A 261 7.18 -21.53 4.12
C LEU A 261 8.18 -20.40 4.50
N PRO A 262 7.82 -19.54 5.46
CA PRO A 262 8.74 -18.60 6.08
C PRO A 262 9.94 -19.31 6.71
N THR A 263 11.07 -18.61 6.77
CA THR A 263 12.31 -19.07 7.43
C THR A 263 12.63 -18.14 8.61
N LEU A 264 12.60 -18.65 9.84
CA LEU A 264 12.81 -17.89 11.07
C LEU A 264 14.04 -18.43 11.80
N GLY A 265 15.02 -17.57 12.09
CA GLY A 265 16.27 -18.00 12.73
C GLY A 265 17.00 -19.11 11.97
N GLY A 266 16.80 -19.18 10.64
CA GLY A 266 17.35 -20.23 9.78
C GLY A 266 16.53 -21.53 9.71
N VAL A 267 15.36 -21.59 10.35
CA VAL A 267 14.46 -22.75 10.33
C VAL A 267 13.24 -22.44 9.48
N GLN A 268 12.96 -23.29 8.49
CA GLN A 268 11.74 -23.20 7.69
C GLN A 268 10.63 -24.02 8.35
N GLU A 269 9.55 -23.36 8.77
CA GLU A 269 8.49 -24.01 9.54
C GLU A 269 7.12 -23.34 9.37
N ALA A 270 6.06 -24.13 9.61
CA ALA A 270 4.70 -23.63 9.76
C ALA A 270 4.38 -23.55 11.26
N VAL A 271 3.86 -22.41 11.70
CA VAL A 271 3.39 -22.20 13.09
C VAL A 271 1.96 -21.66 13.02
N PRO A 272 0.95 -22.51 12.74
CA PRO A 272 -0.44 -22.06 12.53
C PRO A 272 -1.07 -21.36 13.74
N GLY A 273 -0.53 -21.60 14.94
CA GLY A 273 -0.99 -21.00 16.20
C GLY A 273 -0.36 -19.66 16.53
N PHE A 274 0.61 -19.17 15.73
CA PHE A 274 1.18 -17.86 15.94
C PHE A 274 0.12 -16.77 15.72
N PRO A 275 0.03 -15.73 16.57
CA PRO A 275 -1.09 -14.77 16.53
C PRO A 275 -1.06 -13.83 15.31
N ASN A 276 0.12 -13.62 14.73
CA ASN A 276 0.33 -12.75 13.58
C ASN A 276 0.42 -13.54 12.27
N ARG A 277 0.32 -12.85 11.13
CA ARG A 277 0.40 -13.48 9.81
C ARG A 277 1.76 -13.23 9.19
N ILE A 278 2.54 -14.30 9.02
CA ILE A 278 3.80 -14.29 8.28
C ILE A 278 3.67 -15.35 7.19
N ILE A 279 3.57 -14.91 5.94
CA ILE A 279 3.11 -15.73 4.83
C ILE A 279 4.13 -15.71 3.69
N GLY A 280 4.48 -16.90 3.18
CA GLY A 280 5.34 -17.05 2.00
C GLY A 280 6.84 -17.00 2.31
N ASP A 281 7.65 -16.66 1.32
CA ASP A 281 9.12 -16.60 1.45
C ASP A 281 9.57 -15.35 2.22
N VAL A 282 9.25 -15.31 3.52
CA VAL A 282 9.73 -14.32 4.48
C VAL A 282 10.88 -14.93 5.27
N ARG A 283 12.06 -14.31 5.20
CA ARG A 283 13.27 -14.77 5.87
C ARG A 283 13.65 -13.79 6.98
N MET A 284 13.52 -14.23 8.22
CA MET A 284 13.78 -13.41 9.40
C MET A 284 14.98 -13.95 10.20
N THR A 285 15.82 -13.03 10.70
CA THR A 285 16.92 -13.40 11.61
C THR A 285 16.41 -13.90 12.97
N ASP A 286 15.31 -13.34 13.48
CA ASP A 286 14.71 -13.78 14.74
C ASP A 286 14.05 -15.16 14.58
N THR A 287 14.13 -15.95 15.65
CA THR A 287 13.36 -17.19 15.83
C THR A 287 11.90 -16.88 16.21
N GLU A 288 11.00 -17.86 16.05
CA GLU A 288 9.59 -17.73 16.45
C GLU A 288 9.44 -17.27 17.92
N GLY A 289 10.10 -17.92 18.88
CA GLY A 289 10.05 -17.51 20.29
C GLY A 289 10.64 -16.13 20.59
N GLN A 290 11.55 -15.59 19.75
CA GLN A 290 12.00 -14.20 19.88
C GLN A 290 10.94 -13.21 19.38
N LEU A 291 10.24 -13.56 18.30
CA LEU A 291 9.20 -12.71 17.73
C LEU A 291 8.02 -12.51 18.68
N GLU A 292 7.66 -13.51 19.50
CA GLU A 292 6.62 -13.38 20.53
C GLU A 292 6.88 -12.23 21.51
N GLY A 293 8.14 -11.92 21.79
CA GLY A 293 8.54 -10.82 22.67
C GLY A 293 8.73 -9.47 21.96
N LYS A 294 8.77 -9.46 20.62
CA LYS A 294 9.14 -8.29 19.81
C LYS A 294 8.02 -7.75 18.94
N MET A 295 6.98 -8.54 18.70
CA MET A 295 5.82 -8.18 17.88
C MET A 295 4.59 -7.88 18.73
N GLY A 296 3.90 -6.80 18.39
CA GLY A 296 2.54 -6.52 18.84
C GLY A 296 1.51 -7.42 18.16
N SER A 297 0.28 -6.93 18.05
CA SER A 297 -0.85 -7.63 17.43
C SER A 297 -1.20 -7.07 16.04
N GLY A 298 -1.81 -7.88 15.18
CA GLY A 298 -2.28 -7.40 13.87
C GLY A 298 -1.16 -7.27 12.83
N ILE A 299 -0.04 -7.97 13.04
CA ILE A 299 1.12 -7.89 12.16
C ILE A 299 0.92 -8.80 10.95
N SER A 300 1.06 -8.24 9.75
CA SER A 300 1.00 -9.00 8.49
C SER A 300 2.26 -8.79 7.66
N LEU A 301 3.05 -9.86 7.47
CA LEU A 301 4.19 -9.93 6.56
C LEU A 301 3.83 -10.92 5.45
N ARG A 302 3.53 -10.42 4.24
CA ARG A 302 3.09 -11.26 3.11
C ARG A 302 4.08 -11.19 1.95
N ALA A 303 4.84 -12.26 1.75
CA ALA A 303 5.68 -12.49 0.57
C ALA A 303 4.99 -13.47 -0.39
N ASP A 304 3.75 -13.17 -0.75
CA ASP A 304 2.89 -13.99 -1.60
C ASP A 304 2.64 -13.38 -2.99
N GLU A 305 2.81 -12.06 -3.15
CA GLU A 305 2.84 -11.35 -4.45
C GLU A 305 4.30 -11.13 -4.91
N GLY A 306 4.94 -10.06 -4.43
CA GLY A 306 6.39 -9.90 -4.53
C GLY A 306 7.10 -10.68 -3.43
N PHE A 307 8.02 -11.56 -3.81
CA PHE A 307 8.84 -12.36 -2.91
C PHE A 307 10.33 -12.18 -3.24
N PHE A 308 11.28 -12.74 -2.52
CA PHE A 308 11.21 -13.05 -1.09
C PHE A 308 11.52 -11.79 -0.26
N PHE A 309 11.29 -11.84 1.05
CA PHE A 309 11.66 -10.78 1.99
C PHE A 309 12.87 -11.20 2.82
N GLU A 310 13.85 -10.30 2.94
CA GLU A 310 14.91 -10.39 3.95
C GLU A 310 14.62 -9.37 5.04
N VAL A 311 14.36 -9.85 6.24
CA VAL A 311 14.11 -9.02 7.41
C VAL A 311 15.15 -9.36 8.47
N GLY A 312 16.02 -8.40 8.77
CA GLY A 312 16.98 -8.51 9.87
C GLY A 312 16.28 -8.66 11.22
N SER A 313 17.06 -8.67 12.31
CA SER A 313 16.44 -8.78 13.62
C SER A 313 15.53 -7.57 13.91
N ILE A 314 14.37 -7.81 14.49
CA ILE A 314 13.51 -6.77 15.06
C ILE A 314 14.19 -6.25 16.33
N ALA A 315 14.10 -4.94 16.58
CA ALA A 315 14.56 -4.35 17.83
C ALA A 315 13.86 -5.01 19.03
N ASP A 316 14.53 -5.06 20.19
CA ASP A 316 13.91 -5.60 21.40
C ASP A 316 12.79 -4.67 21.91
N GLU A 317 12.96 -3.35 21.74
CA GLU A 317 11.99 -2.33 22.13
C GLU A 317 11.83 -1.28 21.01
N GLY A 318 10.59 -0.84 20.81
CA GLY A 318 10.18 0.27 19.97
C GLY A 318 10.14 1.59 20.75
N ALA A 319 9.33 2.55 20.28
CA ALA A 319 9.20 3.82 20.97
C ALA A 319 8.51 3.63 22.33
N ASN A 320 8.98 4.36 23.36
CA ASN A 320 8.38 4.37 24.70
C ASN A 320 8.27 2.98 25.37
N GLY A 321 9.16 2.03 25.05
CA GLY A 321 9.14 0.68 25.61
C GLY A 321 8.04 -0.23 25.04
N ALA A 322 7.44 0.14 23.89
CA ALA A 322 6.58 -0.74 23.12
C ALA A 322 7.40 -1.90 22.49
N PRO A 323 6.75 -2.95 21.95
CA PRO A 323 7.45 -3.96 21.15
C PRO A 323 8.21 -3.32 19.98
N GLY A 324 9.33 -3.92 19.56
CA GLY A 324 10.12 -3.42 18.43
C GLY A 324 9.35 -3.37 17.11
N MET A 325 8.31 -4.19 16.95
CA MET A 325 7.31 -4.08 15.91
C MET A 325 5.93 -3.94 16.55
N GLU A 326 5.41 -2.72 16.55
CA GLU A 326 4.14 -2.37 17.20
C GLU A 326 2.92 -2.85 16.41
N ASP A 327 1.71 -2.65 16.95
CA ASP A 327 0.48 -3.18 16.38
C ASP A 327 0.21 -2.75 14.92
N ASN A 328 -0.48 -3.61 14.16
CA ASN A 328 -1.00 -3.35 12.82
C ASN A 328 0.07 -3.02 11.75
N VAL A 329 1.30 -3.48 11.92
CA VAL A 329 2.36 -3.35 10.91
C VAL A 329 2.06 -4.24 9.71
N THR A 330 2.22 -3.69 8.50
CA THR A 330 2.03 -4.42 7.24
C THR A 330 3.27 -4.35 6.36
N PHE A 331 3.86 -5.50 6.02
CA PHE A 331 4.91 -5.65 5.02
C PHE A 331 4.39 -6.43 3.82
N HIS A 332 4.53 -5.85 2.63
CA HIS A 332 4.06 -6.45 1.38
C HIS A 332 4.91 -5.99 0.19
N ALA A 333 4.71 -6.52 -1.00
CA ALA A 333 5.40 -6.06 -2.20
C ALA A 333 4.60 -6.37 -3.46
N LEU A 334 4.72 -5.51 -4.47
CA LEU A 334 4.04 -5.71 -5.76
C LEU A 334 4.64 -6.89 -6.54
N GLU A 335 3.82 -7.42 -7.44
CA GLU A 335 4.12 -8.48 -8.39
C GLU A 335 5.38 -8.14 -9.19
N TYR A 336 6.14 -9.18 -9.52
CA TYR A 336 7.18 -9.08 -10.51
C TYR A 336 6.61 -8.73 -11.89
N PRO A 337 7.32 -7.95 -12.74
CA PRO A 337 6.88 -7.75 -14.10
C PRO A 337 6.87 -9.10 -14.85
N PRO A 338 6.03 -9.27 -15.89
CA PRO A 338 5.85 -10.56 -16.58
C PRO A 338 7.12 -11.18 -17.17
N ASP A 339 8.14 -10.37 -17.43
CA ASP A 339 9.44 -10.78 -17.97
C ASP A 339 10.49 -11.09 -16.88
N PHE A 340 10.10 -11.02 -15.60
CA PHE A 340 10.99 -11.28 -14.48
C PHE A 340 11.40 -12.75 -14.43
N ASN A 341 12.70 -12.98 -14.22
CA ASN A 341 13.21 -14.31 -13.96
C ASN A 341 12.89 -14.70 -12.52
N LEU A 342 11.92 -15.59 -12.30
CA LEU A 342 11.56 -16.10 -10.96
C LEU A 342 12.74 -16.74 -10.18
N ASN A 343 13.87 -17.01 -10.83
CA ASN A 343 15.11 -17.48 -10.19
C ASN A 343 16.09 -16.36 -9.83
N ASP A 344 15.75 -15.10 -10.09
CA ASP A 344 16.56 -13.95 -9.67
C ASP A 344 16.56 -13.88 -8.14
N PRO A 345 17.76 -13.90 -7.51
CA PRO A 345 17.90 -13.91 -6.06
C PRO A 345 17.62 -12.55 -5.41
N THR A 346 17.10 -11.57 -6.15
CA THR A 346 16.82 -10.24 -5.61
C THR A 346 15.54 -10.24 -4.77
N ALA A 347 15.69 -10.06 -3.46
CA ALA A 347 14.60 -9.86 -2.52
C ALA A 347 13.82 -8.56 -2.83
N ARG A 348 12.51 -8.55 -2.54
CA ARG A 348 11.63 -7.38 -2.74
C ARG A 348 11.67 -6.40 -1.57
N LEU A 349 11.90 -6.93 -0.38
CA LEU A 349 12.18 -6.18 0.84
C LEU A 349 13.53 -6.64 1.39
N VAL A 350 14.41 -5.68 1.70
CA VAL A 350 15.68 -5.94 2.41
C VAL A 350 15.77 -4.98 3.59
N LEU A 351 15.40 -5.45 4.76
CA LEU A 351 15.33 -4.64 5.97
C LEU A 351 16.50 -5.02 6.90
N GLY A 352 17.32 -4.03 7.28
CA GLY A 352 18.47 -4.22 8.16
C GLY A 352 18.11 -4.73 9.57
N SER A 353 19.13 -5.08 10.35
CA SER A 353 18.97 -5.59 11.72
C SER A 353 18.73 -4.48 12.74
N GLY A 354 18.01 -4.80 13.82
CA GLY A 354 17.63 -3.87 14.88
C GLY A 354 16.59 -2.83 14.44
N GLY A 355 15.72 -3.18 13.49
CA GLY A 355 14.66 -2.28 13.01
C GLY A 355 13.55 -2.09 14.06
N ALA A 356 13.14 -0.85 14.27
CA ALA A 356 11.98 -0.49 15.09
C ALA A 356 10.84 0.03 14.20
N TYR A 357 9.68 -0.60 14.29
CA TYR A 357 8.54 -0.41 13.39
C TYR A 357 7.34 0.02 14.23
N GLY A 358 6.99 1.30 14.13
CA GLY A 358 5.89 1.91 14.87
C GLY A 358 4.54 1.40 14.44
N LYS A 359 3.51 1.83 15.17
CA LYS A 359 2.15 1.33 15.01
C LYS A 359 1.58 1.65 13.63
N HIS A 360 0.89 0.69 13.01
CA HIS A 360 0.10 0.89 11.78
C HIS A 360 0.93 1.39 10.58
N ILE A 361 2.22 1.07 10.53
CA ILE A 361 3.06 1.39 9.37
C ILE A 361 2.79 0.43 8.21
N VAL A 362 3.10 0.90 7.01
CA VAL A 362 3.13 0.07 5.80
C VAL A 362 4.54 0.15 5.20
N VAL A 363 5.21 -0.99 5.07
CA VAL A 363 6.46 -1.12 4.30
C VAL A 363 6.15 -1.92 3.05
N HIS A 364 6.32 -1.31 1.89
CA HIS A 364 5.89 -1.93 0.63
C HIS A 364 7.00 -1.93 -0.42
N GLY A 365 7.31 -3.11 -0.96
CA GLY A 365 8.21 -3.29 -2.11
C GLY A 365 7.51 -2.93 -3.42
N GLY A 366 8.24 -2.84 -4.53
CA GLY A 366 7.55 -2.79 -5.81
C GLY A 366 8.19 -3.65 -6.89
N PRO A 367 7.67 -3.57 -8.13
CA PRO A 367 7.85 -4.62 -9.13
C PRO A 367 9.30 -4.77 -9.58
N GLN A 368 10.06 -3.68 -9.56
CA GLN A 368 11.47 -3.66 -9.99
C GLN A 368 12.39 -3.08 -8.92
N THR A 369 11.92 -2.18 -8.06
CA THR A 369 12.72 -1.57 -7.00
C THR A 369 12.58 -2.31 -5.69
N VAL A 370 13.72 -2.65 -5.10
CA VAL A 370 13.81 -3.20 -3.74
C VAL A 370 13.56 -2.09 -2.73
N THR A 371 12.61 -2.30 -1.83
CA THR A 371 12.46 -1.42 -0.67
C THR A 371 13.45 -1.86 0.40
N LYS A 372 14.30 -0.94 0.85
CA LYS A 372 15.49 -1.25 1.63
C LYS A 372 15.67 -0.35 2.85
N THR A 373 16.03 -0.94 3.98
CA THR A 373 16.51 -0.19 5.16
C THR A 373 17.88 -0.69 5.59
N GLY A 374 18.73 0.20 6.12
CA GLY A 374 19.94 -0.22 6.85
C GLY A 374 19.62 -0.65 8.28
N ASP A 375 20.67 -1.00 9.03
CA ASP A 375 20.55 -1.43 10.43
C ASP A 375 20.12 -0.29 11.36
N GLY A 376 19.33 -0.60 12.39
CA GLY A 376 18.92 0.36 13.41
C GLY A 376 17.99 1.47 12.89
N VAL A 377 17.24 1.21 11.81
CA VAL A 377 16.23 2.15 11.33
C VAL A 377 15.02 2.14 12.26
N SER A 378 14.48 3.32 12.55
CA SER A 378 13.24 3.51 13.29
C SER A 378 12.20 4.18 12.38
N ILE A 379 11.05 3.54 12.18
CA ILE A 379 9.94 4.03 11.37
C ILE A 379 8.78 4.35 12.31
N GLY A 380 8.43 5.63 12.46
CA GLY A 380 7.37 6.06 13.37
C GLY A 380 5.97 5.70 12.89
N ASP A 381 5.02 5.73 13.82
CA ASP A 381 3.64 5.29 13.61
C ASP A 381 2.99 5.83 12.33
N TRP A 382 2.14 5.02 11.69
CA TRP A 382 1.34 5.32 10.50
C TRP A 382 2.14 5.75 9.27
N THR A 383 3.45 5.62 9.30
CA THR A 383 4.31 5.91 8.17
C THR A 383 4.08 4.91 7.04
N VAL A 384 4.15 5.40 5.81
CA VAL A 384 4.19 4.59 4.60
C VAL A 384 5.59 4.69 4.00
N PHE A 385 6.29 3.57 3.93
CA PHE A 385 7.62 3.44 3.32
C PHE A 385 7.52 2.52 2.09
N PHE A 386 7.45 3.13 0.90
CA PHE A 386 7.09 2.45 -0.34
C PHE A 386 8.14 2.68 -1.42
N LEU A 387 8.58 1.63 -2.11
CA LEU A 387 9.53 1.76 -3.24
C LEU A 387 10.78 2.59 -2.89
N SER A 388 11.30 2.47 -1.67
CA SER A 388 12.28 3.41 -1.13
C SER A 388 13.45 2.71 -0.44
N ALA A 389 14.60 3.37 -0.40
CA ALA A 389 15.81 2.87 0.22
C ALA A 389 16.39 3.92 1.18
N ILE A 390 16.67 3.54 2.43
CA ILE A 390 17.23 4.46 3.45
C ILE A 390 18.36 3.80 4.26
N PRO A 391 19.52 4.46 4.42
CA PRO A 391 20.62 3.90 5.21
C PRO A 391 20.29 3.89 6.70
N GLY A 392 21.02 3.07 7.45
CA GLY A 392 20.91 2.99 8.90
C GLY A 392 22.14 3.57 9.62
N PRO A 393 22.03 3.94 10.91
CA PRO A 393 20.78 4.16 11.64
C PRO A 393 20.09 5.43 11.13
N THR A 394 18.76 5.43 11.03
CA THR A 394 17.97 6.61 10.63
C THR A 394 16.57 6.53 11.21
N THR A 395 15.99 7.69 11.54
CA THR A 395 14.60 7.82 11.98
C THR A 395 13.74 8.43 10.88
N ILE A 396 12.59 7.81 10.64
CA ILE A 396 11.48 8.36 9.87
C ILE A 396 10.37 8.72 10.85
N GLY A 397 10.03 10.00 10.94
CA GLY A 397 9.01 10.49 11.85
C GLY A 397 7.61 9.99 11.51
N ALA A 398 6.73 10.00 12.51
CA ALA A 398 5.39 9.44 12.41
C ALA A 398 4.53 10.12 11.34
N GLY A 399 3.71 9.33 10.65
CA GLY A 399 2.75 9.78 9.64
C GLY A 399 3.41 10.31 8.38
N SER A 400 4.64 9.89 8.10
CA SER A 400 5.36 10.29 6.90
C SER A 400 5.02 9.39 5.73
N LEU A 401 5.18 9.92 4.51
CA LEU A 401 5.23 9.12 3.30
C LEU A 401 6.63 9.24 2.73
N VAL A 402 7.29 8.11 2.51
CA VAL A 402 8.53 8.03 1.76
C VAL A 402 8.29 7.10 0.60
N GLN A 403 8.21 7.67 -0.60
CA GLN A 403 7.89 6.96 -1.82
C GLN A 403 8.98 7.18 -2.87
N GLU A 404 9.36 6.13 -3.60
CA GLU A 404 10.28 6.23 -4.74
C GLU A 404 11.54 7.03 -4.42
N SER A 405 12.08 6.86 -3.22
CA SER A 405 13.17 7.69 -2.70
C SER A 405 14.35 6.82 -2.29
N ASP A 406 15.51 7.03 -2.92
CA ASP A 406 16.76 6.38 -2.57
C ASP A 406 17.71 7.37 -1.86
N PHE A 407 17.94 7.12 -0.58
CA PHE A 407 18.82 7.90 0.27
C PHE A 407 20.18 7.24 0.52
N PHE A 408 20.49 6.08 -0.07
CA PHE A 408 21.86 5.56 -0.04
C PHE A 408 22.81 6.39 -0.89
N LEU A 409 22.27 7.13 -1.86
CA LEU A 409 23.03 7.99 -2.77
C LEU A 409 23.31 9.38 -2.20
N VAL A 410 22.73 9.74 -1.03
CA VAL A 410 22.94 11.08 -0.44
C VAL A 410 24.14 11.08 0.53
N ARG A 411 24.96 12.15 0.46
CA ARG A 411 26.19 12.29 1.27
C ARG A 411 25.94 12.49 2.77
N ARG A 412 24.72 12.85 3.17
CA ARG A 412 24.33 13.05 4.57
C ARG A 412 23.16 12.11 4.87
N GLN A 413 23.24 11.39 6.00
CA GLN A 413 22.12 10.60 6.47
C GLN A 413 20.87 11.48 6.56
N PRO A 414 19.77 11.10 5.90
CA PRO A 414 18.54 11.85 6.02
C PRO A 414 17.98 11.67 7.43
N THR A 415 17.38 12.72 7.98
CA THR A 415 16.43 12.57 9.09
C THR A 415 15.10 13.04 8.53
N ILE A 416 14.13 12.14 8.46
CA ILE A 416 12.81 12.46 7.94
C ILE A 416 11.94 12.81 9.15
N GLY A 417 11.47 14.05 9.20
CA GLY A 417 10.63 14.53 10.30
C GLY A 417 9.21 13.97 10.23
N ASP A 418 8.43 14.16 11.29
CA ASP A 418 7.02 13.75 11.31
C ASP A 418 6.23 14.38 10.16
N ARG A 419 5.30 13.60 9.61
CA ARG A 419 4.33 14.01 8.60
C ARG A 419 4.97 14.56 7.31
N GLU A 420 6.21 14.19 7.00
CA GLU A 420 6.85 14.62 5.76
C GLU A 420 6.45 13.73 4.60
N VAL A 421 6.22 14.33 3.43
CA VAL A 421 6.00 13.58 2.18
C VAL A 421 7.24 13.75 1.31
N TRP A 422 7.98 12.65 1.14
CA TRP A 422 9.15 12.52 0.29
C TRP A 422 8.80 11.67 -0.94
N MET A 423 9.06 12.22 -2.13
CA MET A 423 8.89 11.50 -3.39
C MET A 423 10.07 11.79 -4.31
N GLY A 424 10.68 10.77 -4.92
CA GLY A 424 11.83 10.96 -5.81
C GLY A 424 13.05 11.57 -5.10
N GLY A 425 13.25 11.24 -3.81
CA GLY A 425 14.33 11.77 -2.98
C GLY A 425 14.16 13.24 -2.58
N LYS A 426 12.97 13.84 -2.80
CA LYS A 426 12.70 15.25 -2.48
C LYS A 426 11.50 15.37 -1.55
N LYS A 427 11.63 16.20 -0.52
CA LYS A 427 10.47 16.62 0.28
C LYS A 427 9.54 17.49 -0.57
N VAL A 428 8.30 17.04 -0.75
CA VAL A 428 7.34 17.71 -1.64
C VAL A 428 6.32 18.53 -0.86
N TRP A 429 5.79 17.99 0.25
CA TRP A 429 4.91 18.71 1.18
C TRP A 429 4.81 17.94 2.52
N CYS A 430 3.80 18.27 3.33
CA CYS A 430 3.49 17.62 4.59
C CYS A 430 2.12 16.96 4.55
N VAL A 431 1.94 15.86 5.28
CA VAL A 431 0.63 15.26 5.52
C VAL A 431 -0.20 16.25 6.34
N GLU A 432 -1.41 16.56 5.88
CA GLU A 432 -2.26 17.66 6.40
C GLU A 432 -3.13 17.25 7.60
N TRP A 433 -3.16 15.96 7.92
CA TRP A 433 -3.89 15.38 9.05
C TRP A 433 -3.06 14.26 9.70
N THR A 434 -3.43 13.83 10.91
CA THR A 434 -2.95 12.55 11.46
C THR A 434 -4.08 11.84 12.19
N PRO A 435 -4.05 10.49 12.22
CA PRO A 435 -4.98 9.68 13.00
C PRO A 435 -4.96 9.96 14.51
N TRP A 436 -3.81 10.35 15.08
CA TRP A 436 -3.63 10.56 16.53
C TRP A 436 -3.71 12.02 16.99
N ALA A 437 -3.76 13.00 16.09
CA ALA A 437 -3.94 14.40 16.45
C ALA A 437 -5.27 14.94 15.90
N PRO A 438 -6.20 15.42 16.75
CA PRO A 438 -7.41 16.07 16.28
C PRO A 438 -7.08 17.29 15.39
N GLU A 439 -8.07 17.70 14.57
CA GLU A 439 -8.05 18.65 13.42
C GLU A 439 -7.27 19.97 13.57
N GLN A 440 -6.72 20.28 14.74
CA GLN A 440 -6.15 21.57 15.09
C GLN A 440 -4.63 21.70 14.91
N SER A 441 -3.87 20.63 14.63
CA SER A 441 -2.43 20.78 14.38
C SER A 441 -2.13 21.12 12.91
N LYS A 442 -2.48 22.35 12.50
CA LYS A 442 -1.87 23.02 11.32
C LYS A 442 -0.41 23.40 11.57
N ASN A 443 0.25 22.75 12.54
CA ASN A 443 1.67 22.93 12.80
C ASN A 443 2.39 22.41 11.56
N LYS A 444 2.91 23.37 10.78
CA LYS A 444 3.77 23.11 9.64
C LYS A 444 4.86 22.16 10.12
N CYS A 445 5.00 20.97 9.51
CA CYS A 445 6.32 20.34 9.56
C CYS A 445 7.30 21.38 9.01
N SER A 446 8.49 21.46 9.61
CA SER A 446 9.52 22.43 9.25
C SER A 446 9.55 22.62 7.73
N ALA A 447 9.44 23.88 7.26
CA ALA A 447 9.42 24.18 5.83
C ALA A 447 10.52 23.39 5.11
N PRO A 448 10.31 22.90 3.88
CA PRO A 448 11.32 22.13 3.16
C PRO A 448 12.66 22.87 3.25
N SER A 449 13.66 22.19 3.80
CA SER A 449 15.03 22.66 3.76
C SER A 449 15.36 22.94 2.29
N ALA A 450 16.06 24.05 2.03
CA ALA A 450 16.49 24.39 0.68
C ALA A 450 17.10 23.15 0.01
N PRO A 451 16.85 22.93 -1.30
CA PRO A 451 17.37 21.75 -2.00
C PRO A 451 18.84 21.58 -1.68
N ILE A 452 19.22 20.37 -1.27
CA ILE A 452 20.62 20.00 -1.06
C ILE A 452 21.33 20.30 -2.39
N PRO A 453 22.32 21.20 -2.43
CA PRO A 453 22.99 21.52 -3.68
C PRO A 453 23.60 20.23 -4.26
N GLU A 454 23.29 19.92 -5.51
CA GLU A 454 24.06 18.96 -6.28
C GLU A 454 25.50 19.52 -6.39
N GLN A 455 26.46 18.84 -5.76
CA GLN A 455 27.90 19.08 -5.88
C GLN A 455 28.66 17.79 -6.12
#